data_AF-A0A2M7IG77-F1
#
_entry.id   AF-A0A2M7IG77-F1
#
_cell.length_a   1.000
_cell.length_b   1.000
_cell.length_c   1.000
_cell.angle_alpha   90.00
_cell.angle_beta   90.00
_cell.angle_gamma   90.00
#
_symmetry.space_group_name_H-M   'P 1'
#
loop_
_entity.id
_entity.type
_entity.pdbx_description
1 polymer ?
#
loop_
_entity_poly.entity_id
_entity_poly.type
_entity_poly.pdbx_seq_one_letter_code
_entity_poly.pdbx_strand_id
1 'polypeptide(L)'
;METESKENLSASPPESEPTPDTKWFTFFQELSEKGGIQCALEGGLQSAARDPELCKGRTAEGTIFYVWQTEAFLMLKMEQKDDTLVEAVSKTLGCQPSRYRLDQKSNTYIAEWEKDPSTQNDRKE
;
A
#
# COMPACT_ATOMS: atom_id res chain seq x y z
N MET A 1 -13.30 47.68 35.08
CA MET A 1 -12.17 46.74 35.25
C MET A 1 -12.81 45.55 35.90
N GLU A 2 -12.98 44.40 35.24
CA GLU A 2 -11.92 43.48 34.84
C GLU A 2 -12.23 42.79 33.50
N THR A 3 -11.22 42.68 32.65
CA THR A 3 -11.22 41.85 31.44
C THR A 3 -10.37 40.64 31.72
N GLU A 4 -10.96 39.44 31.78
CA GLU A 4 -10.17 38.21 31.74
C GLU A 4 -10.46 37.47 30.43
N SER A 5 -9.48 37.58 29.55
CA SER A 5 -9.46 36.99 28.22
C SER A 5 -8.88 35.58 28.30
N LYS A 6 -9.70 34.61 27.91
CA LYS A 6 -9.35 33.41 27.13
C LYS A 6 -7.96 32.82 27.38
N GLU A 7 -7.92 31.76 28.18
CA GLU A 7 -6.88 30.74 28.07
C GLU A 7 -6.92 30.14 26.65
N ASN A 8 -5.89 30.45 25.88
CA ASN A 8 -5.70 29.97 24.53
C ASN A 8 -5.00 28.60 24.62
N LEU A 9 -5.79 27.54 24.79
CA LEU A 9 -5.30 26.16 24.64
C LEU A 9 -4.91 25.96 23.18
N SER A 10 -3.61 26.13 22.91
CA SER A 10 -2.98 25.79 21.63
C SER A 10 -3.00 24.27 21.48
N ALA A 11 -4.16 23.72 21.11
CA ALA A 11 -4.25 22.34 20.65
C ALA A 11 -3.50 22.27 19.32
N SER A 12 -2.42 21.49 19.28
CA SER A 12 -1.85 21.05 18.02
C SER A 12 -2.97 20.35 17.24
N PRO A 13 -3.09 20.56 15.91
CA PRO A 13 -4.11 19.86 15.14
C PRO A 13 -3.96 18.35 15.36
N PRO A 14 -5.06 17.60 15.48
CA PRO A 14 -4.97 16.15 15.55
C PRO A 14 -4.19 15.66 14.33
N GLU A 15 -3.20 14.79 14.55
CA GLU A 15 -2.53 14.08 13.47
C GLU A 15 -3.62 13.40 12.65
N SER A 16 -3.96 14.02 11.52
CA SER A 16 -5.08 13.59 10.70
C SER A 16 -4.65 12.29 10.03
N GLU A 17 -5.42 11.23 10.24
CA GLU A 17 -5.18 9.96 9.57
C GLU A 17 -5.07 10.22 8.05
N PRO A 18 -4.07 9.63 7.37
CA PRO A 18 -3.88 9.87 5.94
C PRO A 18 -5.15 9.45 5.19
N THR A 19 -5.70 10.37 4.40
CA THR A 19 -6.83 10.06 3.54
C THR A 19 -6.45 8.94 2.57
N PRO A 20 -7.40 8.13 2.08
CA PRO A 20 -7.13 7.03 1.14
C PRO A 20 -6.27 7.48 -0.05
N ASP A 21 -6.54 8.68 -0.56
CA ASP A 21 -5.79 9.33 -1.63
C ASP A 21 -4.32 9.58 -1.26
N THR A 22 -4.06 10.02 -0.03
CA THR A 22 -2.71 10.26 0.49
C THR A 22 -1.96 8.95 0.71
N LYS A 23 -2.63 7.93 1.25
CA LYS A 23 -2.01 6.61 1.51
C LYS A 23 -1.51 5.95 0.22
N TRP A 24 -2.33 5.92 -0.82
CA TRP A 24 -1.91 5.34 -2.10
C TRP A 24 -0.89 6.21 -2.81
N PHE A 25 -1.04 7.53 -2.77
CA PHE A 25 -0.01 8.41 -3.32
C PHE A 25 1.35 8.16 -2.67
N THR A 26 1.42 8.08 -1.33
CA THR A 26 2.65 7.75 -0.61
C THR A 26 3.20 6.39 -1.01
N PHE A 27 2.36 5.34 -1.10
CA PHE A 27 2.81 4.02 -1.53
C PHE A 27 3.46 4.05 -2.93
N PHE A 28 2.84 4.70 -3.91
CA PHE A 28 3.38 4.79 -5.27
C PHE A 28 4.64 5.67 -5.34
N GLN A 29 4.72 6.71 -4.51
CA GLN A 29 5.93 7.52 -4.36
C GLN A 29 7.08 6.69 -3.78
N GLU A 30 6.85 5.96 -2.69
CA GLU A 30 7.86 5.08 -2.09
C GLU A 30 8.29 3.95 -3.02
N LEU A 31 7.36 3.41 -3.81
CA LEU A 31 7.65 2.40 -4.82
C LEU A 31 8.62 2.95 -5.89
N SER A 32 8.50 4.23 -6.25
CA SER A 32 9.43 4.91 -7.14
C SER A 32 10.77 5.22 -6.47
N GLU A 33 10.77 5.74 -5.25
CA GLU A 33 11.97 6.21 -4.56
C GLU A 33 12.82 5.07 -3.99
N LYS A 34 12.18 4.07 -3.35
CA LYS A 34 12.83 2.93 -2.70
C LYS A 34 12.82 1.68 -3.59
N GLY A 35 11.68 1.40 -4.21
CA GLY A 35 11.51 0.23 -5.09
C GLY A 35 12.22 0.37 -6.43
N GLY A 36 12.47 1.61 -6.87
CA GLY A 36 13.15 1.91 -8.14
C GLY A 36 12.28 1.66 -9.38
N ILE A 37 10.95 1.55 -9.22
CA ILE A 37 10.02 1.38 -10.34
C ILE A 37 8.97 2.49 -10.36
N GLN A 38 8.78 3.10 -11.53
CA GLN A 38 7.73 4.09 -11.72
C GLN A 38 6.43 3.38 -12.09
N CYS A 39 5.37 3.66 -11.31
CA CYS A 39 4.03 3.16 -11.57
C CYS A 39 3.05 4.33 -11.64
N ALA A 40 2.10 4.25 -12.56
CA ALA A 40 0.99 5.18 -12.65
C ALA A 40 -0.25 4.59 -11.96
N LEU A 41 -0.99 5.42 -11.23
CA LEU A 41 -2.28 5.06 -10.65
C LEU A 41 -3.35 5.07 -11.75
N GLU A 42 -4.05 3.95 -11.95
CA GLU A 42 -5.09 3.80 -12.97
C GLU A 42 -6.50 4.01 -12.39
N GLY A 43 -7.36 4.70 -13.12
CA GLY A 43 -8.72 5.01 -12.65
C GLY A 43 -8.81 6.21 -11.70
N GLY A 44 -7.68 6.90 -11.47
CA GLY A 44 -7.58 8.10 -10.64
C GLY A 44 -7.91 7.86 -9.16
N LEU A 45 -7.89 8.94 -8.37
CA LEU A 45 -8.25 8.93 -6.94
C LEU A 45 -9.65 8.35 -6.69
N GLN A 46 -10.53 8.33 -7.70
CA GLN A 46 -11.88 7.79 -7.58
C GLN A 46 -11.94 6.27 -7.33
N SER A 47 -10.96 5.49 -7.79
CA SER A 47 -10.95 4.04 -7.52
C SER A 47 -10.57 3.74 -6.07
N ALA A 48 -9.58 4.48 -5.53
CA ALA A 48 -9.20 4.41 -4.12
C ALA A 48 -10.27 4.98 -3.18
N ALA A 49 -11.05 5.98 -3.62
CA ALA A 49 -12.13 6.54 -2.81
C ALA A 49 -13.32 5.59 -2.66
N ARG A 50 -13.54 4.66 -3.61
CA ARG A 50 -14.64 3.69 -3.57
C ARG A 50 -14.31 2.46 -2.75
N ASP A 51 -13.06 2.02 -2.81
CA ASP A 51 -12.51 0.95 -1.98
C ASP A 51 -11.14 1.41 -1.48
N PRO A 52 -11.05 1.98 -0.26
CA PRO A 52 -9.81 2.54 0.27
C PRO A 52 -8.74 1.47 0.51
N GLU A 53 -9.14 0.21 0.51
CA GLU A 53 -8.22 -0.92 0.64
C GLU A 53 -7.71 -1.40 -0.71
N LEU A 54 -8.32 -1.03 -1.84
CA LEU A 54 -7.95 -1.48 -3.18
C LEU A 54 -7.51 -0.34 -4.10
N CYS A 55 -6.35 -0.47 -4.73
CA CYS A 55 -5.84 0.45 -5.72
C CYS A 55 -5.41 -0.27 -7.00
N LYS A 56 -5.65 0.33 -8.17
CA LYS A 56 -5.16 -0.17 -9.46
C LYS A 56 -3.97 0.66 -9.93
N GLY A 57 -2.90 -0.01 -10.34
CA GLY A 57 -1.70 0.60 -10.89
C GLY A 57 -1.28 0.00 -12.23
N ARG A 58 -0.36 0.69 -12.90
CA ARG A 58 0.32 0.21 -14.11
C ARG A 58 1.80 0.56 -14.07
N THR A 59 2.67 -0.40 -14.39
CA THR A 59 4.11 -0.15 -14.58
C THR A 59 4.39 0.57 -15.91
N ALA A 60 5.58 1.13 -16.09
CA ALA A 60 5.97 1.78 -17.36
C ALA A 60 5.96 0.81 -18.55
N GLU A 61 6.20 -0.47 -18.28
CA GLU A 61 6.26 -1.61 -19.20
C GLU A 61 4.85 -2.12 -19.55
N GLY A 62 3.82 -1.61 -18.88
CA GLY A 62 2.42 -1.91 -19.17
C GLY A 62 1.80 -3.02 -18.31
N THR A 63 2.50 -3.53 -17.29
CA THR A 63 1.91 -4.49 -16.35
C THR A 63 0.80 -3.80 -15.56
N ILE A 64 -0.43 -4.30 -15.68
CA ILE A 64 -1.55 -3.89 -14.84
C ILE A 64 -1.52 -4.70 -13.56
N PHE A 65 -1.66 -4.00 -12.42
CA PHE A 65 -1.72 -4.63 -11.11
C PHE A 65 -2.75 -3.98 -10.20
N TYR A 66 -3.18 -4.73 -9.20
CA TYR A 66 -4.06 -4.28 -8.13
C TYR A 66 -3.36 -4.51 -6.80
N VAL A 67 -3.32 -3.48 -5.96
CA VAL A 67 -2.80 -3.56 -4.60
C VAL A 67 -3.99 -3.51 -3.64
N TRP A 68 -4.14 -4.53 -2.81
CA TRP A 68 -5.05 -4.52 -1.68
C TRP A 68 -4.23 -4.39 -0.39
N GLN A 69 -4.49 -3.39 0.43
CA GLN A 69 -3.85 -3.23 1.73
C GLN A 69 -4.86 -3.18 2.89
N THR A 70 -4.81 -4.19 3.77
CA THR A 70 -5.57 -4.26 5.02
C THR A 70 -4.67 -3.92 6.22
N GLU A 71 -5.15 -4.05 7.45
CA GLU A 71 -4.32 -3.97 8.66
C GLU A 71 -3.29 -5.11 8.75
N ALA A 72 -3.64 -6.31 8.29
CA ALA A 72 -2.82 -7.52 8.46
C ALA A 72 -1.86 -7.80 7.30
N PHE A 73 -2.23 -7.46 6.07
CA PHE A 73 -1.45 -7.80 4.89
C PHE A 73 -1.53 -6.76 3.77
N LEU A 74 -0.55 -6.83 2.87
CA LEU A 74 -0.57 -6.21 1.55
C LEU A 74 -0.59 -7.33 0.51
N MET A 75 -1.52 -7.25 -0.44
CA MET A 75 -1.67 -8.21 -1.54
C MET A 75 -1.53 -7.49 -2.86
N LEU A 76 -0.64 -7.98 -3.71
CA LEU A 76 -0.46 -7.54 -5.08
C LEU A 76 -1.02 -8.60 -6.01
N LYS A 77 -1.98 -8.24 -6.87
CA LYS A 77 -2.49 -9.07 -7.96
C LYS A 77 -2.03 -8.53 -9.30
N MET A 78 -1.52 -9.40 -10.16
CA MET A 78 -1.02 -9.05 -11.48
C MET A 78 -1.62 -9.99 -12.53
N GLU A 79 -2.05 -9.44 -13.68
CA GLU A 79 -2.56 -10.25 -14.81
C GLU A 79 -1.44 -11.03 -15.51
N GLN A 80 -0.21 -10.53 -15.40
CA GLN A 80 0.99 -11.16 -15.91
C GLN A 80 2.06 -11.23 -14.81
N LYS A 81 2.96 -12.20 -14.93
CA LYS A 81 4.09 -12.32 -13.99
C LYS A 81 5.02 -11.12 -14.17
N ASP A 82 5.25 -10.37 -13.10
CA ASP A 82 6.19 -9.24 -13.10
C ASP A 82 7.07 -9.32 -11.85
N ASP A 83 8.23 -9.98 -11.99
CA ASP A 83 9.16 -10.17 -10.89
C ASP A 83 9.82 -8.85 -10.47
N THR A 84 9.99 -7.90 -11.39
CA THR A 84 10.53 -6.56 -11.11
C THR A 84 9.61 -5.79 -10.18
N LEU A 85 8.30 -5.82 -10.45
CA LEU A 85 7.31 -5.19 -9.58
C LEU A 85 7.28 -5.84 -8.19
N VAL A 86 7.33 -7.16 -8.11
CA VAL A 86 7.37 -7.88 -6.81
C VAL A 86 8.64 -7.53 -6.02
N GLU A 87 9.79 -7.45 -6.69
CA GLU A 87 11.06 -7.07 -6.07
C GLU A 87 11.02 -5.60 -5.59
N ALA A 88 10.47 -4.69 -6.39
CA ALA A 88 10.34 -3.28 -6.01
C ALA A 88 9.42 -3.08 -4.80
N VAL A 89 8.29 -3.79 -4.73
CA VAL A 89 7.40 -3.78 -3.55
C VAL A 89 8.14 -4.35 -2.34
N SER A 90 8.87 -5.46 -2.52
CA SER A 90 9.65 -6.07 -1.43
C SER A 90 10.74 -5.13 -0.89
N LYS A 91 11.42 -4.39 -1.76
CA LYS A 91 12.38 -3.33 -1.37
C LYS A 91 11.70 -2.20 -0.61
N THR A 92 10.53 -1.79 -1.08
CA THR A 92 9.74 -0.71 -0.46
C THR A 92 9.30 -1.08 0.96
N LEU A 93 8.88 -2.33 1.16
CA LEU A 93 8.45 -2.86 2.47
C LEU A 93 9.61 -3.36 3.35
N GLY A 94 10.78 -3.60 2.76
CA GLY A 94 11.95 -4.16 3.47
C GLY A 94 11.86 -5.67 3.74
N CYS A 95 10.93 -6.40 3.13
CA CYS A 95 10.75 -7.84 3.31
C CYS A 95 10.25 -8.54 2.03
N GLN A 96 10.51 -9.85 1.93
CA GLN A 96 10.01 -10.68 0.83
C GLN A 96 8.54 -11.06 1.05
N PRO A 97 7.78 -11.39 -0.01
CA PRO A 97 6.40 -11.85 0.14
C PRO A 97 6.37 -13.14 0.97
N SER A 98 5.45 -13.21 1.94
CA SER A 98 5.19 -14.42 2.72
C SER A 98 4.54 -15.51 1.87
N ARG A 99 3.85 -15.12 0.79
CA ARG A 99 3.27 -16.06 -0.17
C ARG A 99 3.28 -15.49 -1.58
N TYR A 100 3.65 -16.33 -2.54
CA TYR A 100 3.59 -16.03 -3.97
C TYR A 100 2.96 -17.20 -4.73
N ARG A 101 1.87 -16.96 -5.46
CA ARG A 101 1.10 -18.02 -6.13
C ARG A 101 0.41 -17.54 -7.41
N LEU A 102 0.09 -18.48 -8.29
CA LEU A 102 -0.86 -18.28 -9.39
C LEU A 102 -2.25 -18.71 -8.92
N ASP A 103 -3.22 -17.80 -8.94
CA ASP A 103 -4.63 -18.17 -8.79
C ASP A 103 -5.15 -18.72 -10.12
N GLN A 104 -5.40 -20.03 -10.18
CA GLN A 104 -5.85 -20.73 -11.38
C GLN A 104 -7.26 -20.33 -11.82
N LYS A 105 -8.12 -19.81 -10.92
CA LYS A 105 -9.50 -19.45 -11.27
C LYS A 105 -9.56 -18.14 -12.04
N SER A 106 -8.77 -17.16 -11.62
CA SER A 106 -8.67 -15.84 -12.26
C SER A 106 -7.51 -15.73 -13.24
N ASN A 107 -6.62 -16.72 -13.28
CA ASN A 107 -5.35 -16.68 -14.01
C ASN A 107 -4.51 -15.43 -13.66
N THR A 108 -4.41 -15.11 -12.37
CA THR A 108 -3.65 -13.95 -11.87
C THR A 108 -2.56 -14.36 -10.90
N TYR A 109 -1.40 -13.71 -11.00
CA TYR A 109 -0.30 -13.86 -10.06
C TYR A 109 -0.59 -13.03 -8.81
N ILE A 110 -0.40 -13.64 -7.65
CA ILE A 110 -0.67 -13.03 -6.34
C ILE A 110 0.60 -13.10 -5.49
N ALA A 111 1.08 -11.95 -5.05
CA ALA A 111 2.09 -11.80 -4.01
C ALA A 111 1.47 -11.20 -2.75
N GLU A 112 1.72 -11.78 -1.59
CA GLU A 112 1.19 -11.34 -0.29
C GLU A 112 2.36 -11.07 0.66
N TRP A 113 2.32 -9.93 1.35
CA TRP A 113 3.22 -9.53 2.43
C TRP A 113 2.41 -9.36 3.71
N GLU A 114 2.85 -9.96 4.79
CA GLU A 114 2.30 -9.72 6.12
C GLU A 114 2.91 -8.44 6.68
N LYS A 115 2.08 -7.57 7.28
CA LYS A 115 2.54 -6.31 7.87
C LYS A 115 3.19 -6.50 9.23
N ASP A 116 2.86 -7.58 9.93
CA ASP A 116 3.41 -7.89 11.24
C ASP A 116 4.21 -9.21 11.20
N PRO A 117 5.55 -9.14 11.25
CA PRO A 117 6.39 -10.33 11.34
C PRO A 117 6.35 -10.98 12.72
N SER A 118 5.76 -10.36 13.76
CA SER A 118 5.65 -10.99 15.08
C SER A 118 4.77 -12.24 15.08
N THR A 119 3.84 -12.36 14.14
CA THR A 119 3.09 -13.58 13.84
C THR A 119 3.87 -14.66 13.07
N GLN A 120 5.10 -14.39 12.60
CA GLN A 120 5.92 -15.38 11.88
C GLN A 120 6.70 -16.31 12.82
N ASN A 121 6.78 -16.02 14.12
CA ASN A 121 7.51 -16.86 15.08
C ASN A 121 6.68 -18.03 15.67
N ASP A 122 5.39 -18.15 15.37
CA ASP A 122 4.51 -19.20 15.92
C ASP A 122 4.27 -20.40 14.97
N ARG A 123 5.11 -20.58 13.93
CA ARG A 123 5.12 -21.82 13.13
C ARG A 123 6.48 -22.51 13.17
N LYS A 124 6.93 -22.80 14.38
CA LYS A 124 7.83 -23.91 14.66
C LYS A 124 7.35 -24.62 15.93
N GLU A 125 6.33 -25.47 15.78
CA GLU A 125 6.16 -26.68 16.59
C GLU A 125 5.77 -27.83 15.67
#